data_AF-A0A7C6X8E3-F1
#
_entry.id   AF-A0A7C6X8E3-F1
#
_cell.length_a   1.000
_cell.length_b   1.000
_cell.length_c   1.000
_cell.angle_alpha   90.00
_cell.angle_beta   90.00
_cell.angle_gamma   90.00
#
_symmetry.space_group_name_H-M   'P 1'
#
loop_
_entity.id
_entity.type
_entity.pdbx_description
1 polymer ?
#
loop_
_entity_poly.entity_id
_entity_poly.type
_entity_poly.pdbx_seq_one_letter_code
_entity_poly.pdbx_strand_id
1 'polypeptide(L)' 'THDVVPQAGTLLVFMSEKWPHEVLPATRDRLSITGWLRRRA' A
#
# COMPACT_ATOMS: atom_id res chain seq x y z
N THR A 1 -10.19 -8.65 7.75
CA THR A 1 -9.38 -8.00 6.70
C THR A 1 -9.38 -6.52 6.97
N HIS A 2 -8.24 -5.84 6.80
CA HIS A 2 -8.14 -4.40 7.02
C HIS A 2 -8.05 -3.73 5.66
N ASP A 3 -9.14 -3.10 5.25
CA ASP A 3 -9.23 -2.45 3.94
C ASP A 3 -8.83 -0.98 4.06
N VAL A 4 -8.02 -0.53 3.11
CA VAL A 4 -7.52 0.85 3.06
C VAL A 4 -8.01 1.51 1.77
N VAL A 5 -8.81 2.57 1.91
CA VAL A 5 -9.31 3.34 0.77
C VAL A 5 -8.16 4.21 0.20
N PRO A 6 -7.93 4.22 -1.13
CA PRO A 6 -6.85 4.99 -1.75
C PRO A 6 -7.22 6.48 -1.86
N GLN A 7 -7.22 7.18 -0.73
CA GLN A 7 -7.47 8.62 -0.66
C GLN A 7 -6.18 9.41 -0.97
N ALA A 8 -6.33 10.55 -1.64
CA ALA A 8 -5.19 11.43 -1.92
C ALA A 8 -4.59 11.95 -0.61
N GLY A 9 -3.25 11.97 -0.53
CA GLY A 9 -2.54 12.37 0.70
C GLY A 9 -2.35 11.24 1.73
N THR A 10 -2.85 10.03 1.46
CA THR A 10 -2.65 8.89 2.36
C THR A 10 -1.26 8.27 2.18
N LEU A 11 -0.52 8.15 3.28
CA LEU A 11 0.71 7.35 3.37
C LEU A 11 0.39 6.03 4.08
N LEU A 12 0.64 4.90 3.42
CA LEU A 12 0.51 3.56 4.00
C LEU A 12 1.89 2.91 4.10
N VAL A 13 2.25 2.42 5.29
CA VAL A 13 3.51 1.72 5.54
C VAL A 13 3.22 0.41 6.27
N PHE A 14 3.79 -0.68 5.80
CA PHE A 14 3.64 -2.00 6.41
C PHE A 14 4.90 -2.85 6.19
N MET A 15 5.03 -3.91 6.99
CA MET A 15 6.12 -4.87 6.87
C MET A 15 5.88 -5.80 5.66
N SER A 16 6.66 -5.62 4.60
CA SER A 16 6.50 -6.40 3.36
C SER A 16 6.58 -7.91 3.54
N GLU A 17 7.34 -8.38 4.54
CA GLU A 17 7.52 -9.81 4.86
C GLU A 17 6.38 -10.41 5.69
N LYS A 18 5.59 -9.58 6.38
CA LYS A 18 4.61 -10.05 7.38
C LYS A 18 3.16 -9.97 6.91
N TRP A 19 2.87 -9.06 6.00
CA TRP A 19 1.49 -8.71 5.65
C TRP A 19 1.22 -9.02 4.18
N PRO A 20 0.57 -10.17 3.89
CA PRO A 20 -0.04 -10.41 2.60
C PRO A 20 -1.06 -9.31 2.31
N HIS A 21 -1.00 -8.74 1.11
CA HIS A 21 -1.91 -7.69 0.67
C HIS A 21 -2.20 -7.89 -0.81
N GLU A 22 -3.40 -7.48 -1.21
CA GLU A 22 -3.81 -7.45 -2.61
C GLU A 22 -4.35 -6.07 -2.95
N VAL A 23 -4.40 -5.77 -4.25
CA VAL A 23 -5.03 -4.57 -4.78
C VAL A 23 -6.26 -5.01 -5.54
N LEU A 24 -7.44 -4.64 -5.05
CA LEU A 24 -8.69 -4.89 -5.75
C LEU A 24 -8.76 -4.12 -7.07
N PRO A 25 -9.48 -4.62 -8.09
CA PRO A 25 -9.64 -3.93 -9.37
C PRO A 25 -10.16 -2.50 -9.20
N ALA A 26 -9.54 -1.55 -9.87
CA ALA A 26 -9.97 -0.16 -9.88
C ALA A 26 -11.03 0.07 -10.97
N THR A 27 -12.04 0.89 -10.66
CA THR A 27 -13.11 1.29 -11.61
C THR A 27 -12.88 2.68 -12.23
N ARG A 28 -11.75 3.31 -11.90
CA ARG A 28 -11.30 4.62 -12.38
C ARG A 28 -9.77 4.73 -12.23
N ASP A 29 -9.17 5.76 -12.81
CA ASP A 29 -7.75 6.05 -12.63
C ASP A 29 -7.38 6.17 -11.15
N ARG A 30 -6.37 5.39 -10.75
CA ARG A 30 -5.83 5.31 -9.40
C ARG A 30 -4.31 5.38 -9.48
N LEU A 31 -3.75 6.52 -9.09
CA LEU A 31 -2.31 6.77 -9.09
C LEU A 31 -1.74 6.60 -7.67
N SER A 32 -0.55 6.01 -7.58
CA SER A 32 0.18 5.84 -6.33
C SER A 32 1.68 5.78 -6.59
N ILE A 33 2.48 6.18 -5.61
CA ILE A 33 3.93 6.03 -5.61
C ILE A 33 4.27 4.99 -4.53
N THR A 34 5.14 4.05 -4.85
CA THR A 34 5.62 3.03 -3.90
C THR A 34 7.14 3.06 -3.76
N GLY A 35 7.63 2.61 -2.62
CA GLY A 35 9.05 2.46 -2.32
C GLY A 35 9.28 1.50 -1.16
N TRP A 36 10.47 0.89 -1.13
CA TRP A 36 10.86 -0.04 -0.06
C TRP A 36 11.91 0.59 0.84
N LEU A 37 11.62 0.58 2.13
CA LEU A 37 12.59 0.94 3.16
C LEU A 37 13.32 -0.32 3.61
N ARG A 38 14.65 -0.34 3.45
CA ARG A 38 15.48 -1.40 4.01
C ARG A 38 15.61 -1.19 5.52
N ARG A 39 15.27 -2.20 6.30
CA ARG A 39 15.60 -2.21 7.73
C ARG A 39 17.12 -2.22 7.89
N ARG A 40 17.62 -1.37 8.79
CA ARG A 40 19.02 -1.46 9.23
C ARG A 40 19.18 -2.75 10.03
N ALA A 41 20.33 -3.40 9.86
CA ALA A 41 20.73 -4.55 10.68
C ALA A 41 21.06 -4.07 12.10
#